data_AF-A0A1S0U0F2-F1
#
_entry.id   AF-A0A1S0U0F2-F1
#
_cell.length_a   1.000
_cell.length_b   1.000
_cell.length_c   1.000
_cell.angle_alpha   90.00
_cell.angle_beta   90.00
_cell.angle_gamma   90.00
#
_symmetry.space_group_name_H-M   'P 1'
#
loop_
_entity.id
_entity.type
_entity.pdbx_description
1 polymer ?
#
loop_
_entity_poly.entity_id
_entity_poly.type
_entity_poly.pdbx_seq_one_letter_code
_entity_poly.pdbx_strand_id
1 'polypeptide(L)'
;MTEKEDFNRQMCKFDPLNRIMQINICLDSFLVKISHVGDFIVRITQLKTGDPCELILSLRVSHQNSPSAIRHVIIHRLKRKDGKIEWLTTQENRFNSLKELIDAYVCSKKPINPEIKTSQLIRPVSRQTWEFLHENIILKNMLGEGQFGEVHAGEAVIDGKKVPVAVKIAKTIKDKKNIQQAKEKIKEMMHEARLMRYFNHENVVKILGVAVCREPLMIIIEMVNGGCLSDVLESRKGNVDEDEKIENMSLGSARGLEYIHAQKIIHRDIAARNVLYTKNRVAKISDFGMSRHGDFYEMSRGNKKVPLRWTAPESMVAYQYTPKTDVFSFSILLWEIFSDGDEPYKGMTSIEVKRMISCGERLKKPEGCPDSIFQIMRKCWEQNPDNRFSMSEVVKQIEDVIEHAHSEESEVQSRLNTAVHSAEKASSKDDLDDLNEPSRILISQLMFYILKVNFPDQEKAKEAS
;
A
#
# COMPACT_ATOMS: atom_id res chain seq x y z
N MET A 1 4.47 3.68 -34.68
CA MET A 1 3.14 3.43 -34.10
C MET A 1 2.38 2.55 -35.08
N THR A 2 2.10 1.31 -34.73
CA THR A 2 1.44 0.36 -35.64
C THR A 2 -0.05 0.69 -35.79
N GLU A 3 -0.71 0.32 -36.90
CA GLU A 3 -2.18 0.48 -37.05
C GLU A 3 -2.96 -0.13 -35.87
N LYS A 4 -2.38 -1.13 -35.21
CA LYS A 4 -2.88 -1.80 -33.99
C LYS A 4 -2.87 -0.89 -32.76
N GLU A 5 -1.80 -0.12 -32.55
CA GLU A 5 -1.69 0.84 -31.44
C GLU A 5 -2.63 2.03 -31.63
N ASP A 6 -2.79 2.48 -32.88
CA ASP A 6 -3.69 3.57 -33.23
C ASP A 6 -5.16 3.17 -33.06
N PHE A 7 -5.55 1.95 -33.47
CA PHE A 7 -6.89 1.41 -33.22
C PHE A 7 -7.23 1.34 -31.72
N ASN A 8 -6.31 0.81 -30.91
CA ASN A 8 -6.46 0.72 -29.47
C ASN A 8 -6.59 2.10 -28.81
N ARG A 9 -5.78 3.06 -29.26
CA ARG A 9 -5.82 4.45 -28.79
C ARG A 9 -7.12 5.15 -29.19
N GLN A 10 -7.59 4.94 -30.41
CA GLN A 10 -8.85 5.51 -30.90
C GLN A 10 -10.04 4.94 -30.10
N MET A 11 -10.07 3.64 -29.80
CA MET A 11 -11.16 3.05 -29.01
C MET A 11 -11.25 3.55 -27.56
N CYS A 12 -10.12 3.82 -26.91
CA CYS A 12 -10.11 4.46 -25.59
C CYS A 12 -10.73 5.88 -25.62
N LYS A 13 -10.50 6.61 -26.72
CA LYS A 13 -11.06 7.96 -26.94
C LYS A 13 -12.50 7.94 -27.44
N PHE A 14 -12.92 6.89 -28.14
CA PHE A 14 -14.22 6.81 -28.82
C PHE A 14 -15.38 6.46 -27.88
N ASP A 15 -15.19 6.65 -26.59
CA ASP A 15 -16.19 6.36 -25.58
C ASP A 15 -16.80 7.65 -25.00
N PRO A 16 -17.69 8.33 -25.73
CA PRO A 16 -18.38 9.52 -25.23
C PRO A 16 -19.34 9.23 -24.06
N LEU A 17 -19.45 7.98 -23.60
CA LEU A 17 -20.42 7.53 -22.59
C LEU A 17 -19.81 6.66 -21.47
N ASN A 18 -18.49 6.48 -21.41
CA ASN A 18 -17.80 5.55 -20.47
C ASN A 18 -18.25 4.06 -20.55
N ARG A 19 -18.67 3.57 -21.74
CA ARG A 19 -19.22 2.23 -22.00
C ARG A 19 -18.25 1.21 -22.64
N ILE A 20 -17.04 1.59 -23.06
CA ILE A 20 -16.06 0.68 -23.68
C ILE A 20 -14.88 0.49 -22.72
N MET A 21 -14.77 -0.71 -22.14
CA MET A 21 -13.65 -1.10 -21.29
C MET A 21 -12.63 -1.89 -22.09
N GLN A 22 -11.48 -1.31 -22.39
CA GLN A 22 -10.35 -2.10 -22.88
C GLN A 22 -9.80 -2.93 -21.70
N ILE A 23 -9.77 -4.27 -21.80
CA ILE A 23 -9.14 -5.14 -20.79
C ILE A 23 -8.28 -6.14 -21.54
N ASN A 24 -7.04 -5.75 -21.85
CA ASN A 24 -6.15 -6.69 -22.52
C ASN A 24 -5.40 -7.62 -21.55
N ILE A 25 -5.42 -7.38 -20.24
CA ILE A 25 -4.72 -8.27 -19.32
C ILE A 25 -5.44 -8.28 -17.96
N CYS A 26 -5.85 -9.47 -17.51
CA CYS A 26 -6.31 -9.81 -16.15
C CYS A 26 -7.83 -9.79 -15.83
N LEU A 27 -8.46 -10.91 -16.24
CA LEU A 27 -9.33 -11.82 -15.44
C LEU A 27 -10.75 -11.39 -15.08
N ASP A 28 -11.61 -12.41 -14.97
CA ASP A 28 -13.07 -12.46 -14.76
C ASP A 28 -13.65 -11.58 -13.63
N SER A 29 -12.81 -10.90 -12.84
CA SER A 29 -13.23 -9.98 -11.78
C SER A 29 -14.09 -8.80 -12.27
N PHE A 30 -13.95 -8.40 -13.54
CA PHE A 30 -14.80 -7.35 -14.13
C PHE A 30 -16.16 -7.89 -14.59
N LEU A 31 -16.21 -9.18 -14.97
CA LEU A 31 -17.45 -9.85 -15.35
C LEU A 31 -18.41 -10.00 -14.16
N VAL A 32 -17.90 -9.97 -12.93
CA VAL A 32 -18.69 -9.97 -11.69
C VAL A 32 -19.72 -8.82 -11.65
N LYS A 33 -19.45 -7.70 -12.34
CA LYS A 33 -20.34 -6.54 -12.39
C LYS A 33 -21.48 -6.67 -13.38
N ILE A 34 -21.39 -7.62 -14.31
CA ILE A 34 -22.49 -7.99 -15.20
C ILE A 34 -23.43 -8.86 -14.37
N SER A 35 -24.27 -8.22 -13.57
CA SER A 35 -24.96 -8.82 -12.44
C SER A 35 -26.40 -9.23 -12.78
N HIS A 36 -27.05 -8.47 -13.66
CA HIS A 36 -28.43 -8.72 -14.07
C HIS A 36 -28.50 -9.11 -15.54
N VAL A 37 -29.55 -9.84 -15.92
CA VAL A 37 -29.80 -10.18 -17.32
C VAL A 37 -29.95 -8.90 -18.15
N GLY A 38 -29.22 -8.85 -19.26
CA GLY A 38 -29.13 -7.69 -20.15
C GLY A 38 -28.12 -6.63 -19.74
N ASP A 39 -27.41 -6.81 -18.62
CA ASP A 39 -26.18 -6.05 -18.37
C ASP A 39 -25.13 -6.45 -19.41
N PHE A 40 -24.38 -5.48 -19.92
CA PHE A 40 -23.35 -5.74 -20.93
C PHE A 40 -22.16 -4.80 -20.85
N ILE A 41 -21.05 -5.24 -21.45
CA ILE A 41 -19.82 -4.48 -21.60
C ILE A 41 -19.19 -4.78 -22.95
N VAL A 42 -18.54 -3.78 -23.55
CA VAL A 42 -17.71 -3.96 -24.73
C VAL A 42 -16.25 -3.93 -24.31
N ARG A 43 -15.50 -4.96 -24.72
CA ARG A 43 -14.09 -5.14 -24.35
C ARG A 43 -13.22 -5.61 -25.49
N ILE A 44 -11.95 -5.25 -25.46
CA ILE A 44 -10.94 -5.82 -26.36
C ILE A 44 -10.25 -6.97 -25.63
N THR A 45 -10.09 -8.12 -26.27
CA THR A 45 -9.42 -9.28 -25.67
C THR A 45 -8.57 -10.02 -26.68
N GLN A 46 -7.61 -10.79 -26.19
CA GLN A 46 -6.84 -11.74 -26.97
C GLN A 46 -7.31 -13.15 -26.62
N LEU A 47 -7.93 -13.86 -27.58
CA LEU A 47 -8.51 -15.19 -27.34
C LEU A 47 -7.41 -16.25 -27.08
N LYS A 48 -6.30 -16.21 -27.82
CA LYS A 48 -5.12 -17.04 -27.57
C LYS A 48 -3.83 -16.22 -27.67
N THR A 49 -2.80 -16.68 -26.96
CA THR A 49 -1.49 -16.02 -26.99
C THR A 49 -0.94 -16.01 -28.42
N GLY A 50 -0.80 -14.83 -29.02
CA GLY A 50 -0.36 -14.66 -30.40
C GLY A 50 -1.46 -14.20 -31.36
N ASP A 51 -2.75 -14.39 -31.00
CA ASP A 51 -3.88 -13.95 -31.83
C ASP A 51 -3.98 -12.42 -31.89
N PRO A 52 -4.57 -11.85 -32.96
CA PRO A 52 -4.99 -10.46 -32.95
C PRO A 52 -6.00 -10.22 -31.82
N CYS A 53 -5.99 -9.01 -31.26
CA CYS A 53 -6.99 -8.63 -30.28
C CYS A 53 -8.34 -8.44 -31.00
N GLU A 54 -9.39 -9.04 -30.45
CA GLU A 54 -10.75 -8.93 -30.96
C GLU A 54 -11.60 -8.06 -30.04
N LEU A 55 -12.55 -7.35 -30.63
CA LEU A 55 -13.57 -6.63 -29.88
C LEU A 55 -14.70 -7.60 -29.54
N ILE A 56 -15.03 -7.72 -28.26
CA ILE A 56 -16.03 -8.64 -27.73
C ILE A 56 -17.06 -7.86 -26.92
N LEU A 57 -18.34 -8.11 -27.19
CA LEU A 57 -19.44 -7.76 -26.31
C LEU A 57 -19.70 -8.90 -25.34
N SER A 58 -19.58 -8.64 -24.05
CA SER A 58 -19.93 -9.61 -23.00
C SER A 58 -21.22 -9.19 -22.33
N LEU A 59 -22.19 -10.10 -22.23
CA LEU A 59 -23.49 -9.81 -21.63
C LEU A 59 -23.98 -10.95 -20.74
N ARG A 60 -24.76 -10.65 -19.70
CA ARG A 60 -25.42 -11.69 -18.90
C ARG A 60 -26.77 -12.03 -19.52
N VAL A 61 -26.98 -13.32 -19.73
CA VAL A 61 -28.20 -13.89 -20.31
C VAL A 61 -28.76 -14.96 -19.38
N SER A 62 -30.02 -15.32 -19.58
CA SER A 62 -30.64 -16.51 -19.01
C SER A 62 -31.17 -17.38 -20.14
N HIS A 63 -30.98 -18.69 -20.02
CA HIS A 63 -31.57 -19.65 -20.94
C HIS A 63 -32.61 -20.46 -20.18
N GLN A 64 -33.72 -20.83 -20.83
CA GLN A 64 -34.84 -21.53 -20.22
C GLN A 64 -34.35 -22.69 -19.33
N ASN A 65 -34.66 -22.61 -18.02
CA ASN A 65 -34.26 -23.55 -16.96
C ASN A 65 -32.76 -23.66 -16.62
N SER A 66 -31.92 -22.72 -17.08
CA SER A 66 -30.50 -22.65 -16.72
C SER A 66 -30.18 -21.41 -15.90
N PRO A 67 -29.23 -21.49 -14.93
CA PRO A 67 -28.74 -20.31 -14.22
C PRO A 67 -28.19 -19.27 -15.21
N SER A 68 -28.32 -17.99 -14.87
CA SER A 68 -27.83 -16.92 -15.72
C SER A 68 -26.32 -17.05 -15.95
N ALA A 69 -25.88 -16.87 -17.19
CA ALA A 69 -24.48 -17.01 -17.58
C ALA A 69 -24.04 -15.78 -18.38
N ILE A 70 -22.72 -15.58 -18.47
CA ILE A 70 -22.14 -14.55 -19.32
C ILE A 70 -21.83 -15.14 -20.69
N ARG A 71 -22.31 -14.48 -21.74
CA ARG A 71 -22.02 -14.83 -23.14
C ARG A 71 -21.16 -13.76 -23.78
N HIS A 72 -20.34 -14.18 -24.73
CA HIS A 72 -19.41 -13.35 -25.45
C HIS A 72 -19.78 -13.37 -26.94
N VAL A 73 -19.94 -12.18 -27.52
CA VAL A 73 -20.24 -11.98 -28.94
C VAL A 73 -19.10 -11.19 -29.55
N ILE A 74 -18.49 -11.73 -30.60
CA ILE A 74 -17.41 -11.04 -31.31
C ILE A 74 -18.04 -9.90 -32.14
N ILE A 75 -17.47 -8.72 -32.04
CA ILE A 75 -17.79 -7.58 -32.90
C ILE A 75 -16.70 -7.49 -33.96
N HIS A 76 -17.07 -7.71 -35.22
CA HIS A 76 -16.16 -7.62 -36.34
C HIS A 76 -16.05 -6.18 -36.84
N ARG A 77 -14.82 -5.77 -37.15
CA ARG A 77 -14.48 -4.55 -37.86
C ARG A 77 -14.00 -4.91 -39.26
N LEU A 78 -14.78 -4.58 -40.28
CA LEU A 78 -14.45 -4.85 -41.69
C LEU A 78 -14.08 -3.56 -42.40
N LYS A 79 -12.93 -3.55 -43.10
CA LYS A 79 -12.55 -2.47 -43.99
C LYS A 79 -12.99 -2.83 -45.41
N ARG A 80 -13.89 -2.05 -45.99
CA ARG A 80 -14.36 -2.21 -47.37
C ARG A 80 -13.28 -1.80 -48.37
N LYS A 81 -13.47 -2.20 -49.63
CA LYS A 81 -12.59 -1.84 -50.76
C LYS A 81 -12.49 -0.32 -50.98
N ASP A 82 -13.54 0.42 -50.63
CA ASP A 82 -13.60 1.90 -50.70
C ASP A 82 -12.95 2.59 -49.47
N GLY A 83 -12.35 1.81 -48.56
CA GLY A 83 -11.72 2.32 -47.35
C GLY A 83 -12.68 2.58 -46.17
N LYS A 84 -14.00 2.48 -46.37
CA LYS A 84 -14.98 2.63 -45.28
C LYS A 84 -14.91 1.46 -44.31
N ILE A 85 -15.19 1.74 -43.04
CA ILE A 85 -15.19 0.75 -41.96
C ILE A 85 -16.63 0.42 -41.61
N GLU A 86 -16.95 -0.87 -41.55
CA GLU A 86 -18.24 -1.39 -41.09
C GLU A 86 -18.06 -2.24 -39.83
N TRP A 87 -19.05 -2.15 -38.95
CA TRP A 87 -19.14 -2.86 -37.68
C TRP A 87 -20.32 -3.80 -37.68
N LEU A 88 -20.13 -5.04 -37.22
CA LEU A 88 -21.20 -6.04 -37.19
C LEU A 88 -20.97 -7.13 -36.12
N THR A 89 -22.05 -7.74 -35.66
CA THR A 89 -22.06 -8.93 -34.79
C THR A 89 -22.52 -10.18 -35.53
N THR A 90 -23.30 -10.01 -36.60
CA THR A 90 -23.79 -11.03 -37.53
C THR A 90 -23.67 -10.51 -38.95
N GLN A 91 -23.69 -11.38 -39.97
CA GLN A 91 -23.49 -10.94 -41.37
C GLN A 91 -24.61 -10.03 -41.91
N GLU A 92 -25.77 -10.03 -41.26
CA GLU A 92 -27.01 -9.38 -41.72
C GLU A 92 -27.05 -7.88 -41.40
N ASN A 93 -26.50 -7.46 -40.25
CA ASN A 93 -26.62 -6.08 -39.76
C ASN A 93 -25.24 -5.40 -39.74
N ARG A 94 -25.09 -4.33 -40.54
CA ARG A 94 -23.86 -3.56 -40.69
C ARG A 94 -24.08 -2.12 -40.25
N PHE A 95 -23.11 -1.56 -39.52
CA PHE A 95 -23.17 -0.22 -38.96
C PHE A 95 -21.90 0.56 -39.31
N ASN A 96 -22.00 1.88 -39.45
CA ASN A 96 -20.87 2.75 -39.82
C ASN A 96 -19.96 3.06 -38.62
N SER A 97 -20.45 2.83 -37.40
CA SER A 97 -19.65 2.97 -36.18
C SER A 97 -20.05 1.94 -35.11
N LEU A 98 -19.13 1.68 -34.19
CA LEU A 98 -19.40 0.86 -33.02
C LEU A 98 -20.53 1.45 -32.15
N LYS A 99 -20.57 2.78 -32.00
CA LYS A 99 -21.62 3.47 -31.26
C LYS A 99 -22.99 3.21 -31.88
N GLU A 100 -23.10 3.34 -33.19
CA GLU A 100 -24.34 3.08 -33.94
C GLU A 100 -24.81 1.63 -33.78
N LEU A 101 -23.89 0.65 -33.84
CA LEU A 101 -24.20 -0.75 -33.59
C LEU A 101 -24.81 -0.95 -32.19
N ILE A 102 -24.16 -0.42 -31.16
CA ILE A 102 -24.63 -0.57 -29.78
C ILE A 102 -25.97 0.14 -29.57
N ASP A 103 -26.09 1.38 -30.02
CA ASP A 103 -27.32 2.16 -29.90
C ASP A 103 -28.49 1.48 -30.63
N ALA A 104 -28.27 0.89 -31.81
CA ALA A 104 -29.30 0.17 -32.54
C ALA A 104 -29.84 -1.04 -31.76
N TYR A 105 -28.98 -1.86 -31.16
CA TYR A 105 -29.41 -3.02 -30.36
C TYR A 105 -30.04 -2.61 -29.02
N VAL A 106 -29.54 -1.55 -28.37
CA VAL A 106 -30.13 -1.01 -27.13
C VAL A 106 -31.52 -0.43 -27.39
N CYS A 107 -31.67 0.41 -28.43
CA CYS A 107 -32.94 1.07 -28.75
C CYS A 107 -33.99 0.08 -29.27
N SER A 108 -33.60 -0.84 -30.17
CA SER A 108 -34.54 -1.81 -30.74
C SER A 108 -34.94 -2.92 -29.76
N LYS A 109 -34.14 -3.14 -28.69
CA LYS A 109 -34.26 -4.28 -27.78
C LYS A 109 -34.27 -5.64 -28.49
N LYS A 110 -33.72 -5.72 -29.71
CA LYS A 110 -33.57 -7.00 -30.41
C LYS A 110 -32.47 -7.81 -29.72
N PRO A 111 -32.62 -9.14 -29.58
CA PRO A 111 -31.56 -9.99 -29.08
C PRO A 111 -30.32 -9.88 -30.00
N ILE A 112 -29.15 -9.64 -29.42
CA ILE A 112 -27.90 -9.57 -30.20
C ILE A 112 -27.47 -10.94 -30.72
N ASN A 113 -27.87 -12.01 -30.02
CA ASN A 113 -27.84 -13.39 -30.48
C ASN A 113 -29.30 -13.87 -30.63
N PRO A 114 -29.82 -14.03 -31.86
CA PRO A 114 -31.20 -14.45 -32.10
C PRO A 114 -31.60 -15.78 -31.45
N GLU A 115 -30.64 -16.69 -31.23
CA GLU A 115 -30.89 -17.99 -30.58
C GLU A 115 -31.19 -17.85 -29.08
N ILE A 116 -30.73 -16.75 -28.46
CA ILE A 116 -30.89 -16.49 -27.04
C ILE A 116 -31.79 -15.28 -26.86
N LYS A 117 -33.08 -15.49 -26.59
CA LYS A 117 -34.08 -14.42 -26.43
C LYS A 117 -33.69 -13.34 -25.43
N THR A 118 -33.04 -13.70 -24.33
CA THR A 118 -32.62 -12.73 -23.30
C THR A 118 -31.31 -12.01 -23.63
N SER A 119 -30.74 -12.18 -24.84
CA SER A 119 -29.49 -11.53 -25.23
C SER A 119 -29.69 -10.06 -25.65
N GLN A 120 -30.64 -9.39 -25.02
CA GLN A 120 -30.95 -7.99 -25.27
C GLN A 120 -29.97 -7.11 -24.51
N LEU A 121 -29.48 -6.06 -25.16
CA LEU A 121 -28.62 -5.06 -24.52
C LEU A 121 -29.51 -4.08 -23.75
N ILE A 122 -29.54 -4.18 -22.42
CA ILE A 122 -30.43 -3.36 -21.58
C ILE A 122 -29.64 -2.28 -20.85
N ARG A 123 -28.58 -2.67 -20.12
CA ARG A 123 -27.81 -1.75 -19.27
C ARG A 123 -26.33 -1.86 -19.58
N PRO A 124 -25.70 -0.80 -20.11
CA PRO A 124 -24.25 -0.77 -20.23
C PRO A 124 -23.63 -0.66 -18.83
N VAL A 125 -22.62 -1.48 -18.55
CA VAL A 125 -21.80 -1.35 -17.35
C VAL A 125 -20.74 -0.28 -17.60
N SER A 126 -20.87 0.85 -16.90
CA SER A 126 -19.93 1.96 -17.04
C SER A 126 -18.59 1.68 -16.37
N ARG A 127 -17.53 2.28 -16.96
CA ARG A 127 -16.21 2.40 -16.35
C ARG A 127 -16.32 2.99 -14.95
N GLN A 128 -15.50 2.49 -14.04
CA GLN A 128 -15.47 2.93 -12.66
C GLN A 128 -14.56 4.14 -12.47
N THR A 129 -14.80 4.92 -11.42
CA THR A 129 -13.99 6.11 -11.10
C THR A 129 -12.53 5.79 -10.80
N TRP A 130 -12.24 4.57 -10.35
CA TRP A 130 -10.88 4.06 -10.10
C TRP A 130 -10.23 3.39 -11.33
N GLU A 131 -10.89 3.35 -12.48
CA GLU A 131 -10.33 2.83 -13.73
C GLU A 131 -9.84 3.99 -14.60
N PHE A 132 -8.55 4.28 -14.49
CA PHE A 132 -7.92 5.42 -15.17
C PHE A 132 -7.68 5.12 -16.65
N LEU A 133 -7.92 6.15 -17.46
CA LEU A 133 -7.36 6.22 -18.82
C LEU A 133 -5.88 6.57 -18.74
N HIS A 134 -5.06 5.91 -19.57
CA HIS A 134 -3.63 6.21 -19.65
C HIS A 134 -3.33 7.66 -20.04
N GLU A 135 -4.16 8.30 -20.86
CA GLU A 135 -4.01 9.74 -21.18
C GLU A 135 -4.24 10.67 -19.98
N ASN A 136 -4.94 10.20 -18.94
CA ASN A 136 -5.13 10.96 -17.71
C ASN A 136 -3.94 10.81 -16.75
N ILE A 137 -2.88 10.11 -17.14
CA ILE A 137 -1.69 9.86 -16.32
C ILE A 137 -0.47 10.39 -17.04
N ILE A 138 0.24 11.32 -16.40
CA ILE A 138 1.52 11.83 -16.84
C ILE A 138 2.60 11.24 -15.93
N LEU A 139 3.45 10.37 -16.48
CA LEU A 139 4.60 9.83 -15.77
C LEU A 139 5.71 10.87 -15.69
N LYS A 140 6.39 10.91 -14.55
CA LYS A 140 7.57 11.74 -14.26
C LYS A 140 8.75 10.82 -13.89
N ASN A 141 9.66 11.34 -13.07
CA ASN A 141 10.89 10.67 -12.65
C ASN A 141 10.61 9.34 -11.93
N MET A 142 11.52 8.39 -12.08
CA MET A 142 11.51 7.15 -11.32
C MET A 142 11.80 7.45 -9.83
N LEU A 143 11.00 6.86 -8.94
CA LEU A 143 11.16 6.92 -7.49
C LEU A 143 11.93 5.71 -6.95
N GLY A 144 11.72 4.54 -7.56
CA GLY A 144 12.41 3.31 -7.16
C GLY A 144 12.05 2.12 -8.03
N GLU A 145 12.75 1.02 -7.82
CA GLU A 145 12.54 -0.24 -8.51
C GLU A 145 12.29 -1.35 -7.48
N GLY A 146 11.15 -2.04 -7.60
CA GLY A 146 10.77 -3.16 -6.75
C GLY A 146 10.68 -4.49 -7.49
N GLN A 147 10.31 -5.55 -6.77
CA GLN A 147 10.19 -6.91 -7.32
C GLN A 147 9.23 -7.01 -8.53
N PHE A 148 8.17 -6.20 -8.51
CA PHE A 148 7.08 -6.24 -9.50
C PHE A 148 7.24 -5.22 -10.63
N GLY A 149 8.14 -4.25 -10.48
CA GLY A 149 8.44 -3.27 -11.51
C GLY A 149 8.91 -1.92 -10.96
N GLU A 150 8.79 -0.90 -11.79
CA GLU A 150 9.29 0.45 -11.52
C GLU A 150 8.17 1.29 -10.90
N VAL A 151 8.52 2.12 -9.92
CA VAL A 151 7.63 3.10 -9.32
C VAL A 151 8.07 4.47 -9.79
N HIS A 152 7.16 5.23 -10.38
CA HIS A 152 7.40 6.58 -10.88
C HIS A 152 6.56 7.59 -10.12
N ALA A 153 7.09 8.81 -9.98
CA ALA A 153 6.25 9.96 -9.71
C ALA A 153 5.36 10.26 -10.92
N GLY A 154 4.21 10.89 -10.71
CA GLY A 154 3.31 11.26 -11.79
C GLY A 154 2.27 12.27 -11.39
N GLU A 155 1.45 12.64 -12.37
CA GLU A 155 0.22 13.41 -12.18
C GLU A 155 -0.94 12.63 -12.78
N ALA A 156 -2.04 12.48 -12.04
CA ALA A 156 -3.29 11.92 -12.53
C ALA A 156 -4.36 13.01 -12.61
N VAL A 157 -5.21 12.95 -13.64
CA VAL A 157 -6.40 13.80 -13.74
C VAL A 157 -7.57 13.11 -13.03
N ILE A 158 -8.00 13.67 -11.90
CA ILE A 158 -9.11 13.18 -11.07
C ILE A 158 -10.10 14.33 -10.93
N ASP A 159 -11.36 14.12 -11.33
CA ASP A 159 -12.42 15.14 -11.31
C ASP A 159 -12.00 16.48 -11.95
N GLY A 160 -11.27 16.39 -13.06
CA GLY A 160 -10.74 17.55 -13.80
C GLY A 160 -9.54 18.24 -13.17
N LYS A 161 -9.06 17.78 -12.01
CA LYS A 161 -7.89 18.34 -11.30
C LYS A 161 -6.67 17.44 -11.47
N LYS A 162 -5.50 18.05 -11.61
CA LYS A 162 -4.22 17.34 -11.59
C LYS A 162 -3.83 17.04 -10.14
N VAL A 163 -3.66 15.77 -9.82
CA VAL A 163 -3.30 15.28 -8.50
C VAL A 163 -1.93 14.60 -8.59
N PRO A 164 -0.95 14.92 -7.73
CA PRO A 164 0.31 14.19 -7.64
C PRO A 164 0.06 12.74 -7.21
N VAL A 165 0.68 11.79 -7.91
CA VAL A 165 0.50 10.35 -7.66
C VAL A 165 1.83 9.60 -7.76
N ALA A 166 1.92 8.46 -7.10
CA ALA A 166 2.93 7.45 -7.44
C ALA A 166 2.31 6.37 -8.34
N VAL A 167 3.06 5.94 -9.35
CA VAL A 167 2.60 5.03 -10.38
C VAL A 167 3.51 3.82 -10.42
N LYS A 168 3.01 2.67 -9.95
CA LYS A 168 3.70 1.38 -10.08
C LYS A 168 3.40 0.83 -11.47
N ILE A 169 4.45 0.53 -12.23
CA ILE A 169 4.35 0.08 -13.62
C ILE A 169 4.80 -1.38 -13.71
N ALA A 170 3.96 -2.24 -14.29
CA ALA A 170 4.35 -3.62 -14.58
C ALA A 170 5.48 -3.61 -15.61
N LYS A 171 6.59 -4.32 -15.36
CA LYS A 171 7.66 -4.47 -16.36
C LYS A 171 7.10 -5.07 -17.65
N THR A 172 7.15 -4.30 -18.74
CA THR A 172 6.76 -4.75 -20.08
C THR A 172 7.77 -5.79 -20.58
N ILE A 173 7.30 -6.96 -21.03
CA ILE A 173 8.19 -7.96 -21.61
C ILE A 173 8.51 -7.59 -23.06
N LYS A 174 9.79 -7.42 -23.38
CA LYS A 174 10.27 -7.35 -24.77
C LYS A 174 10.55 -8.73 -25.39
N ASP A 175 10.79 -9.76 -24.56
CA ASP A 175 11.18 -11.11 -25.00
C ASP A 175 10.09 -12.20 -24.85
N LYS A 176 9.71 -12.82 -25.96
CA LYS A 176 8.70 -13.90 -26.02
C LYS A 176 9.01 -15.12 -25.14
N LYS A 177 10.25 -15.32 -24.69
CA LYS A 177 10.65 -16.46 -23.82
C LYS A 177 10.11 -16.35 -22.38
N ASN A 178 9.71 -15.17 -21.92
CA ASN A 178 9.30 -14.92 -20.52
C ASN A 178 7.80 -14.60 -20.33
N ILE A 179 6.96 -14.87 -21.34
CA ILE A 179 5.53 -14.53 -21.33
C ILE A 179 4.79 -15.08 -20.10
N GLN A 180 5.07 -16.33 -19.72
CA GLN A 180 4.40 -16.95 -18.57
C GLN A 180 4.75 -16.27 -17.24
N GLN A 181 6.03 -15.98 -17.02
CA GLN A 181 6.48 -15.32 -15.79
C GLN A 181 5.90 -13.91 -15.63
N ALA A 182 5.74 -13.14 -16.72
CA ALA A 182 5.11 -11.84 -16.57
C ALA A 182 3.59 -11.91 -16.45
N LYS A 183 2.91 -12.91 -17.04
CA LYS A 183 1.49 -13.15 -16.74
C LYS A 183 1.29 -13.36 -15.23
N GLU A 184 2.19 -14.09 -14.59
CA GLU A 184 2.19 -14.28 -13.13
C GLU A 184 2.46 -12.97 -12.39
N LYS A 185 3.49 -12.19 -12.77
CA LYS A 185 3.76 -10.87 -12.15
C LYS A 185 2.60 -9.89 -12.29
N ILE A 186 1.95 -9.85 -13.46
CA ILE A 186 0.76 -9.03 -13.68
C ILE A 186 -0.40 -9.51 -12.80
N LYS A 187 -0.57 -10.83 -12.65
CA LYS A 187 -1.59 -11.39 -11.75
C LYS A 187 -1.34 -11.00 -10.29
N GLU A 188 -0.08 -11.02 -9.84
CA GLU A 188 0.33 -10.59 -8.50
C GLU A 188 0.11 -9.09 -8.29
N MET A 189 0.48 -8.25 -9.26
CA MET A 189 0.24 -6.82 -9.24
C MET A 189 -1.27 -6.49 -9.22
N MET A 190 -2.08 -7.15 -10.05
CA MET A 190 -3.54 -6.94 -10.04
C MET A 190 -4.19 -7.49 -8.77
N HIS A 191 -3.60 -8.52 -8.15
CA HIS A 191 -4.03 -9.01 -6.84
C HIS A 191 -3.80 -7.94 -5.76
N GLU A 192 -2.61 -7.33 -5.72
CA GLU A 192 -2.29 -6.20 -4.84
C GLU A 192 -3.32 -5.07 -4.97
N ALA A 193 -3.59 -4.62 -6.21
CA ALA A 193 -4.56 -3.56 -6.46
C ALA A 193 -5.98 -3.91 -5.98
N ARG A 194 -6.39 -5.19 -6.11
CA ARG A 194 -7.71 -5.66 -5.65
C ARG A 194 -7.82 -5.67 -4.13
N LEU A 195 -6.77 -6.05 -3.42
CA LEU A 195 -6.74 -6.01 -1.96
C LEU A 195 -6.86 -4.56 -1.48
N MET A 196 -6.02 -3.68 -2.04
CA MET A 196 -5.95 -2.28 -1.63
C MET A 196 -7.21 -1.47 -1.94
N ARG A 197 -8.02 -1.89 -2.93
CA ARG A 197 -9.16 -1.10 -3.46
C ARG A 197 -10.12 -0.60 -2.39
N TYR A 198 -10.23 -1.31 -1.27
CA TYR A 198 -11.17 -1.00 -0.20
C TYR A 198 -10.51 -0.40 1.03
N PHE A 199 -9.18 -0.23 1.03
CA PHE A 199 -8.47 0.35 2.16
C PHE A 199 -8.74 1.85 2.24
N ASN A 200 -9.02 2.31 3.45
CA ASN A 200 -9.21 3.71 3.77
C ASN A 200 -8.82 3.95 5.23
N HIS A 201 -7.54 4.24 5.45
CA HIS A 201 -6.98 4.51 6.76
C HIS A 201 -5.79 5.48 6.61
N GLU A 202 -5.58 6.37 7.57
CA GLU A 202 -4.50 7.37 7.50
C GLU A 202 -3.12 6.71 7.39
N ASN A 203 -2.88 5.67 8.17
CA ASN A 203 -1.62 4.93 8.22
C ASN A 203 -1.51 3.76 7.22
N VAL A 204 -2.30 3.77 6.14
CA VAL A 204 -2.18 2.78 5.06
C VAL A 204 -2.16 3.53 3.73
N VAL A 205 -1.25 3.15 2.83
CA VAL A 205 -1.16 3.75 1.50
C VAL A 205 -2.45 3.51 0.73
N LYS A 206 -3.07 4.60 0.27
CA LYS A 206 -4.30 4.60 -0.50
C LYS A 206 -4.04 4.33 -1.97
N ILE A 207 -4.72 3.32 -2.51
CA ILE A 207 -4.87 3.17 -3.96
C ILE A 207 -5.90 4.18 -4.48
N LEU A 208 -5.55 4.87 -5.55
CA LEU A 208 -6.45 5.77 -6.26
C LEU A 208 -7.13 5.04 -7.41
N GLY A 209 -6.41 4.13 -8.08
CA GLY A 209 -6.98 3.29 -9.10
C GLY A 209 -5.96 2.52 -9.93
N VAL A 210 -6.39 2.06 -11.10
CA VAL A 210 -5.56 1.29 -12.04
C VAL A 210 -5.77 1.77 -13.46
N ALA A 211 -4.73 1.74 -14.29
CA ALA A 211 -4.84 1.91 -15.74
C ALA A 211 -4.46 0.59 -16.43
N VAL A 212 -5.49 -0.16 -16.82
CA VAL A 212 -5.36 -1.52 -17.38
C VAL A 212 -5.84 -1.63 -18.82
N CYS A 213 -6.21 -0.49 -19.42
CA CYS A 213 -6.74 -0.44 -20.78
C CYS A 213 -5.73 -0.94 -21.81
N ARG A 214 -4.49 -0.46 -21.71
CA ARG A 214 -3.36 -0.84 -22.57
C ARG A 214 -2.09 -1.00 -21.76
N GLU A 215 -1.05 -1.50 -22.42
CA GLU A 215 0.29 -1.49 -21.84
C GLU A 215 0.91 -0.08 -21.85
N PRO A 216 1.80 0.21 -20.88
CA PRO A 216 2.08 -0.63 -19.71
C PRO A 216 0.95 -0.54 -18.67
N LEU A 217 0.70 -1.63 -17.91
CA LEU A 217 -0.30 -1.62 -16.85
C LEU A 217 0.21 -0.80 -15.66
N MET A 218 -0.68 -0.01 -15.06
CA MET A 218 -0.33 0.92 -13.99
C MET A 218 -1.25 0.73 -12.78
N ILE A 219 -0.67 0.74 -11.58
CA ILE A 219 -1.39 1.00 -10.33
C ILE A 219 -1.07 2.43 -9.91
N ILE A 220 -2.11 3.19 -9.64
CA ILE A 220 -2.05 4.59 -9.24
C ILE A 220 -2.34 4.63 -7.74
N ILE A 221 -1.37 5.07 -6.96
CA ILE A 221 -1.47 5.21 -5.50
C ILE A 221 -1.20 6.66 -5.10
N GLU A 222 -1.58 7.02 -3.88
CA GLU A 222 -1.26 8.34 -3.33
C GLU A 222 0.26 8.61 -3.34
N MET A 223 0.64 9.86 -3.56
CA MET A 223 2.04 10.27 -3.47
C MET A 223 2.44 10.50 -2.01
N VAL A 224 3.46 9.78 -1.53
CA VAL A 224 4.06 9.97 -0.21
C VAL A 224 5.47 10.55 -0.36
N ASN A 225 5.67 11.78 0.08
CA ASN A 225 6.85 12.59 -0.28
C ASN A 225 8.08 12.45 0.64
N GLY A 226 8.01 11.67 1.73
CA GLY A 226 9.13 11.52 2.68
C GLY A 226 9.96 10.24 2.50
N GLY A 227 9.65 9.39 1.51
CA GLY A 227 10.36 8.12 1.31
C GLY A 227 9.91 7.04 2.28
N CYS A 228 10.66 5.93 2.33
CA CYS A 228 10.41 4.85 3.29
C CYS A 228 11.10 5.12 4.64
N LEU A 229 10.61 4.53 5.72
CA LEU A 229 11.19 4.72 7.06
C LEU A 229 12.65 4.30 7.11
N SER A 230 13.05 3.27 6.37
CA SER A 230 14.46 2.86 6.29
C SER A 230 15.37 4.02 5.83
N ASP A 231 14.97 4.73 4.78
CA ASP A 231 15.75 5.86 4.25
C ASP A 231 15.68 7.08 5.18
N VAL A 232 14.52 7.31 5.81
CA VAL A 232 14.33 8.42 6.76
C VAL A 232 15.21 8.22 7.99
N LEU A 233 15.24 7.02 8.56
CA LEU A 233 16.05 6.69 9.73
C LEU A 233 17.54 6.80 9.42
N GLU A 234 17.99 6.26 8.29
CA GLU A 234 19.40 6.36 7.88
C GLU A 234 19.81 7.82 7.61
N SER A 235 18.98 8.60 6.90
CA SER A 235 19.29 10.01 6.59
C SER A 235 19.25 10.95 7.81
N ARG A 236 18.52 10.57 8.87
CA ARG A 236 18.39 11.33 10.12
C ARG A 236 18.98 10.58 11.32
N LYS A 237 19.94 9.68 11.09
CA LYS A 237 20.53 8.83 12.13
C LYS A 237 21.00 9.66 13.33
N GLY A 238 20.61 9.27 14.55
CA GLY A 238 20.87 10.02 15.78
C GLY A 238 20.12 11.35 15.93
N ASN A 239 19.26 11.73 14.99
CA ASN A 239 18.54 13.02 14.96
C ASN A 239 17.01 12.85 14.83
N VAL A 240 16.49 11.64 15.04
CA VAL A 240 15.06 11.39 15.21
C VAL A 240 14.77 11.33 16.69
N ASP A 241 13.95 12.25 17.18
CA ASP A 241 13.54 12.32 18.58
C ASP A 241 12.73 11.08 19.00
N GLU A 242 12.73 10.78 20.30
CA GLU A 242 12.08 9.59 20.85
C GLU A 242 10.55 9.63 20.63
N ASP A 243 9.94 10.80 20.80
CA ASP A 243 8.50 11.00 20.60
C ASP A 243 8.09 10.71 19.16
N GLU A 244 8.85 11.16 18.15
CA GLU A 244 8.59 10.85 16.75
C GLU A 244 8.72 9.35 16.47
N LYS A 245 9.69 8.67 17.10
CA LYS A 245 9.83 7.21 16.99
C LYS A 245 8.61 6.49 17.59
N ILE A 246 8.12 6.94 18.75
CA ILE A 246 6.99 6.31 19.46
C ILE A 246 5.66 6.65 18.80
N GLU A 247 5.31 7.94 18.73
CA GLU A 247 3.99 8.42 18.31
C GLU A 247 3.78 8.36 16.80
N ASN A 248 4.76 8.82 16.02
CA ASN A 248 4.58 8.97 14.58
C ASN A 248 4.95 7.70 13.81
N MET A 249 6.09 7.09 14.13
CA MET A 249 6.59 5.91 13.42
C MET A 249 5.97 4.62 13.96
N SER A 250 6.08 4.36 15.26
CA SER A 250 5.65 3.10 15.88
C SER A 250 4.13 2.99 15.98
N LEU A 251 3.46 3.94 16.64
CA LEU A 251 2.00 3.92 16.80
C LEU A 251 1.30 4.06 15.44
N GLY A 252 1.76 4.96 14.57
CA GLY A 252 1.25 5.09 13.21
C GLY A 252 1.31 3.77 12.44
N SER A 253 2.46 3.09 12.44
CA SER A 253 2.60 1.77 11.81
C SER A 253 1.71 0.71 12.48
N ALA A 254 1.57 0.74 13.80
CA ALA A 254 0.73 -0.19 14.56
C ALA A 254 -0.74 -0.05 14.17
N ARG A 255 -1.27 1.18 14.12
CA ARG A 255 -2.65 1.48 13.70
C ARG A 255 -2.90 1.07 12.25
N GLY A 256 -1.94 1.29 11.37
CA GLY A 256 -2.01 0.83 9.98
C GLY A 256 -2.11 -0.69 9.87
N LEU A 257 -1.30 -1.41 10.64
CA LEU A 257 -1.28 -2.87 10.65
C LEU A 257 -2.52 -3.47 11.34
N GLU A 258 -2.99 -2.86 12.42
CA GLU A 258 -4.28 -3.19 13.06
C GLU A 258 -5.43 -3.08 12.06
N TYR A 259 -5.50 -1.96 11.34
CA TYR A 259 -6.55 -1.73 10.35
C TYR A 259 -6.58 -2.84 9.28
N ILE A 260 -5.43 -3.20 8.70
CA ILE A 260 -5.42 -4.24 7.65
C ILE A 260 -5.71 -5.64 8.21
N HIS A 261 -5.35 -5.94 9.46
CA HIS A 261 -5.75 -7.17 10.14
C HIS A 261 -7.28 -7.23 10.34
N ALA A 262 -7.91 -6.10 10.68
CA ALA A 262 -9.36 -5.99 10.75
C ALA A 262 -10.03 -6.20 9.37
N GLN A 263 -9.35 -5.84 8.27
CA GLN A 263 -9.77 -6.15 6.90
C GLN A 263 -9.45 -7.60 6.46
N LYS A 264 -9.03 -8.47 7.38
CA LYS A 264 -8.65 -9.87 7.11
C LYS A 264 -7.51 -9.97 6.11
N ILE A 265 -6.50 -9.11 6.24
CA ILE A 265 -5.30 -9.11 5.40
C ILE A 265 -4.09 -9.48 6.23
N ILE A 266 -3.31 -10.44 5.73
CA ILE A 266 -1.97 -10.75 6.23
C ILE A 266 -0.96 -10.11 5.27
N HIS A 267 -0.11 -9.22 5.79
CA HIS A 267 0.79 -8.40 4.97
C HIS A 267 1.96 -9.21 4.42
N ARG A 268 2.64 -9.98 5.30
CA ARG A 268 3.77 -10.90 5.01
C ARG A 268 5.11 -10.26 4.65
N ASP A 269 5.22 -8.94 4.73
CA ASP A 269 6.46 -8.20 4.44
C ASP A 269 6.51 -6.86 5.20
N ILE A 270 6.20 -6.89 6.49
CA ILE A 270 6.32 -5.71 7.36
C ILE A 270 7.79 -5.48 7.68
N ALA A 271 8.30 -4.30 7.31
CA ALA A 271 9.68 -3.85 7.50
C ALA A 271 9.76 -2.33 7.29
N ALA A 272 10.81 -1.67 7.79
CA ALA A 272 10.96 -0.21 7.64
C ALA A 272 10.98 0.26 6.17
N ARG A 273 11.54 -0.55 5.26
CA ARG A 273 11.52 -0.29 3.80
C ARG A 273 10.12 -0.24 3.17
N ASN A 274 9.13 -0.85 3.81
CA ASN A 274 7.76 -0.96 3.32
C ASN A 274 6.78 -0.05 4.08
N VAL A 275 7.28 0.79 5.00
CA VAL A 275 6.49 1.85 5.63
C VAL A 275 6.93 3.18 5.02
N LEU A 276 6.01 3.85 4.32
CA LEU A 276 6.26 5.19 3.80
C LEU A 276 6.01 6.25 4.87
N TYR A 277 6.73 7.35 4.81
CA TYR A 277 6.63 8.42 5.79
C TYR A 277 6.34 9.75 5.09
N THR A 278 5.38 10.51 5.61
CA THR A 278 5.06 11.82 5.06
C THR A 278 5.93 12.91 5.69
N LYS A 279 6.03 14.07 5.03
CA LYS A 279 6.70 15.25 5.60
C LYS A 279 6.04 15.77 6.89
N ASN A 280 4.77 15.41 7.10
CA ASN A 280 4.00 15.78 8.29
C ASN A 280 4.05 14.69 9.37
N ARG A 281 5.10 13.85 9.37
CA ARG A 281 5.31 12.80 10.37
C ARG A 281 4.16 11.77 10.46
N VAL A 282 3.68 11.30 9.30
CA VAL A 282 2.66 10.22 9.24
C VAL A 282 3.25 8.97 8.60
N ALA A 283 3.32 7.88 9.36
CA ALA A 283 3.70 6.56 8.86
C ALA A 283 2.54 5.87 8.13
N LYS A 284 2.82 5.24 7.00
CA LYS A 284 1.86 4.56 6.12
C LYS A 284 2.39 3.20 5.68
N ILE A 285 1.70 2.12 6.04
CA ILE A 285 2.00 0.76 5.55
C ILE A 285 1.80 0.68 4.03
N SER A 286 2.76 0.10 3.32
CA SER A 286 2.80 0.01 1.85
C SER A 286 3.31 -1.36 1.36
N ASP A 287 3.32 -1.54 0.03
CA ASP A 287 3.73 -2.77 -0.67
C ASP A 287 2.97 -4.04 -0.28
N PHE A 288 1.74 -4.15 -0.80
CA PHE A 288 0.85 -5.28 -0.55
C PHE A 288 1.07 -6.45 -1.54
N GLY A 289 2.17 -6.47 -2.29
CA GLY A 289 2.45 -7.46 -3.33
C GLY A 289 2.51 -8.91 -2.80
N MET A 290 2.94 -9.09 -1.54
CA MET A 290 2.99 -10.39 -0.89
C MET A 290 1.72 -10.73 -0.09
N SER A 291 0.82 -9.77 0.10
CA SER A 291 -0.29 -9.88 1.03
C SER A 291 -1.39 -10.85 0.59
N ARG A 292 -2.10 -11.42 1.56
CA ARG A 292 -3.14 -12.42 1.32
C ARG A 292 -4.36 -12.12 2.19
N HIS A 293 -5.54 -12.38 1.63
CA HIS A 293 -6.80 -12.27 2.35
C HIS A 293 -7.08 -13.57 3.12
N GLY A 294 -7.53 -13.44 4.37
CA GLY A 294 -7.86 -14.54 5.29
C GLY A 294 -7.06 -14.45 6.59
N ASP A 295 -7.44 -15.28 7.56
CA ASP A 295 -6.77 -15.40 8.87
C ASP A 295 -5.60 -16.40 8.84
N PHE A 296 -5.50 -17.20 7.77
CA PHE A 296 -4.45 -18.19 7.56
C PHE A 296 -4.12 -18.30 6.07
N TYR A 297 -2.83 -18.40 5.76
CA TYR A 297 -2.33 -18.65 4.42
C TYR A 297 -1.11 -19.57 4.46
N GLU A 298 -1.17 -20.68 3.73
CA GLU A 298 -0.02 -21.56 3.51
C GLU A 298 0.58 -21.29 2.14
N MET A 299 1.85 -20.86 2.11
CA MET A 299 2.57 -20.65 0.87
C MET A 299 3.08 -21.99 0.33
N SER A 300 2.83 -22.27 -0.95
CA SER A 300 3.39 -23.46 -1.62
C SER A 300 4.91 -23.48 -1.50
N ARG A 301 5.46 -24.64 -1.11
CA ARG A 301 6.91 -24.87 -1.00
C ARG A 301 7.57 -24.67 -2.36
N GLY A 302 8.57 -23.78 -2.46
CA GLY A 302 9.29 -23.48 -3.70
C GLY A 302 10.24 -22.28 -3.56
N ASN A 303 11.00 -21.96 -4.63
CA ASN A 303 12.02 -20.90 -4.70
C ASN A 303 11.44 -19.46 -4.70
N LYS A 304 10.47 -19.17 -3.82
CA LYS A 304 9.99 -17.80 -3.61
C LYS A 304 10.89 -17.10 -2.61
N LYS A 305 11.37 -15.90 -2.95
CA LYS A 305 12.16 -15.07 -2.03
C LYS A 305 11.28 -14.72 -0.82
N VAL A 306 11.78 -15.00 0.38
CA VAL A 306 11.13 -14.67 1.67
C VAL A 306 12.08 -13.74 2.43
N PRO A 307 11.59 -12.64 3.03
CA PRO A 307 12.41 -11.71 3.80
C PRO A 307 12.78 -12.32 5.16
N LEU A 308 13.71 -13.27 5.16
CA LEU A 308 13.97 -14.14 6.31
C LEU A 308 14.26 -13.38 7.61
N ARG A 309 14.97 -12.25 7.57
CA ARG A 309 15.28 -11.45 8.78
C ARG A 309 14.03 -10.88 9.49
N TRP A 310 12.89 -10.76 8.80
CA TRP A 310 11.61 -10.28 9.35
C TRP A 310 10.59 -11.40 9.56
N THR A 311 10.90 -12.63 9.15
CA THR A 311 9.92 -13.71 9.06
C THR A 311 9.79 -14.46 10.39
N ALA A 312 8.55 -14.74 10.83
CA ALA A 312 8.28 -15.53 12.03
C ALA A 312 8.77 -16.99 11.91
N PRO A 313 9.13 -17.68 13.02
CA PRO A 313 9.69 -19.03 12.99
C PRO A 313 8.78 -20.05 12.28
N GLU A 314 7.47 -20.03 12.54
CA GLU A 314 6.49 -20.90 11.89
C GLU A 314 6.41 -20.67 10.37
N SER A 315 6.60 -19.43 9.90
CA SER A 315 6.65 -19.11 8.48
C SER A 315 7.96 -19.58 7.84
N MET A 316 9.09 -19.56 8.59
CA MET A 316 10.37 -20.04 8.09
C MET A 316 10.44 -21.57 7.91
N VAL A 317 9.64 -22.31 8.71
CA VAL A 317 9.66 -23.77 8.76
C VAL A 317 8.50 -24.37 7.98
N ALA A 318 7.28 -23.92 8.25
CA ALA A 318 6.06 -24.49 7.71
C ALA A 318 5.45 -23.66 6.58
N TYR A 319 6.01 -22.49 6.25
CA TYR A 319 5.46 -21.56 5.25
C TYR A 319 4.02 -21.12 5.56
N GLN A 320 3.66 -21.13 6.84
CA GLN A 320 2.37 -20.72 7.35
C GLN A 320 2.40 -19.24 7.75
N TYR A 321 1.37 -18.50 7.35
CA TYR A 321 1.22 -17.07 7.61
C TYR A 321 -0.13 -16.82 8.26
N THR A 322 -0.12 -15.99 9.30
CA THR A 322 -1.30 -15.55 10.06
C THR A 322 -1.10 -14.08 10.46
N PRO A 323 -2.12 -13.36 10.96
CA PRO A 323 -1.92 -12.03 11.53
C PRO A 323 -0.80 -11.99 12.60
N LYS A 324 -0.64 -13.05 13.40
CA LYS A 324 0.43 -13.17 14.40
C LYS A 324 1.84 -13.26 13.79
N THR A 325 1.97 -13.66 12.52
CA THR A 325 3.26 -13.62 11.81
C THR A 325 3.65 -12.18 11.46
N ASP A 326 2.69 -11.32 11.12
CA ASP A 326 2.96 -9.89 10.92
C ASP A 326 3.31 -9.20 12.25
N VAL A 327 2.72 -9.62 13.38
CA VAL A 327 3.09 -9.10 14.72
C VAL A 327 4.56 -9.39 15.04
N PHE A 328 5.06 -10.58 14.68
CA PHE A 328 6.48 -10.88 14.80
C PHE A 328 7.32 -9.90 13.96
N SER A 329 6.96 -9.72 12.68
CA SER A 329 7.63 -8.78 11.79
C SER A 329 7.56 -7.34 12.29
N PHE A 330 6.47 -6.95 12.94
CA PHE A 330 6.31 -5.64 13.57
C PHE A 330 7.32 -5.41 14.70
N SER A 331 7.68 -6.44 15.45
CA SER A 331 8.76 -6.35 16.46
C SER A 331 10.11 -5.99 15.83
N ILE A 332 10.38 -6.54 14.64
CA ILE A 332 11.61 -6.25 13.89
C ILE A 332 11.54 -4.82 13.32
N LEU A 333 10.37 -4.36 12.86
CA LEU A 333 10.16 -2.97 12.46
C LEU A 333 10.40 -2.01 13.63
N LEU A 334 9.87 -2.29 14.82
CA LEU A 334 10.17 -1.49 16.02
C LEU A 334 11.68 -1.49 16.30
N TRP A 335 12.34 -2.65 16.21
CA TRP A 335 13.79 -2.71 16.37
C TRP A 335 14.53 -1.82 15.36
N GLU A 336 14.13 -1.84 14.07
CA GLU A 336 14.68 -0.95 13.03
C GLU A 336 14.47 0.54 13.38
N ILE A 337 13.29 0.93 13.88
CA ILE A 337 12.98 2.32 14.27
C ILE A 337 13.90 2.78 15.41
N PHE A 338 14.04 1.96 16.46
CA PHE A 338 14.82 2.33 17.65
C PHE A 338 16.33 2.12 17.49
N SER A 339 16.78 1.43 16.44
CA SER A 339 18.20 1.31 16.07
C SER A 339 18.64 2.30 14.98
N ASP A 340 17.81 3.31 14.67
CA ASP A 340 18.04 4.27 13.58
C ASP A 340 18.36 3.61 12.24
N GLY A 341 17.58 2.57 11.89
CA GLY A 341 17.64 1.92 10.58
C GLY A 341 18.76 0.89 10.43
N ASP A 342 19.37 0.42 11.52
CA ASP A 342 20.37 -0.65 11.43
C ASP A 342 19.79 -1.93 10.80
N GLU A 343 20.65 -2.70 10.11
CA GLU A 343 20.24 -3.98 9.52
C GLU A 343 19.98 -5.03 10.62
N PRO A 344 18.78 -5.65 10.68
CA PRO A 344 18.50 -6.71 11.64
C PRO A 344 19.44 -7.91 11.47
N TYR A 345 20.05 -8.37 12.57
CA TYR A 345 21.01 -9.48 12.58
C TYR A 345 22.22 -9.25 11.64
N LYS A 346 22.70 -8.01 11.57
CA LYS A 346 23.86 -7.61 10.77
C LYS A 346 25.03 -8.60 10.91
N GLY A 347 25.64 -8.95 9.79
CA GLY A 347 26.78 -9.89 9.75
C GLY A 347 26.41 -11.38 9.79
N MET A 348 25.14 -11.74 10.00
CA MET A 348 24.68 -13.14 9.96
C MET A 348 24.13 -13.52 8.59
N THR A 349 24.37 -14.77 8.19
CA THR A 349 23.76 -15.41 7.03
C THR A 349 22.29 -15.77 7.30
N SER A 350 21.51 -15.99 6.24
CA SER A 350 20.11 -16.41 6.35
C SER A 350 19.92 -17.73 7.13
N ILE A 351 20.90 -18.64 7.06
CA ILE A 351 20.87 -19.93 7.77
C ILE A 351 21.09 -19.70 9.27
N GLU A 352 22.05 -18.84 9.64
CA GLU A 352 22.33 -18.50 11.04
C GLU A 352 21.15 -17.77 11.68
N VAL A 353 20.55 -16.81 10.98
CA VAL A 353 19.33 -16.10 11.43
C VAL A 353 18.20 -17.10 11.67
N LYS A 354 17.95 -18.00 10.71
CA LYS A 354 16.93 -19.04 10.87
C LYS A 354 17.20 -19.93 12.09
N ARG A 355 18.45 -20.35 12.30
CA ARG A 355 18.84 -21.16 13.46
C ARG A 355 18.60 -20.42 14.77
N MET A 356 19.10 -19.19 14.89
CA MET A 356 18.94 -18.32 16.07
C MET A 356 17.47 -18.17 16.45
N ILE A 357 16.63 -17.74 15.50
CA ILE A 357 15.20 -17.52 15.74
C ILE A 357 14.49 -18.83 16.11
N SER A 358 14.86 -19.94 15.47
CA SER A 358 14.29 -21.26 15.78
C SER A 358 14.64 -21.75 17.19
N CYS A 359 15.79 -21.35 17.72
CA CYS A 359 16.22 -21.64 19.09
C CYS A 359 15.62 -20.68 20.15
N GLY A 360 14.78 -19.73 19.76
CA GLY A 360 14.18 -18.74 20.67
C GLY A 360 15.05 -17.53 20.95
N GLU A 361 16.24 -17.41 20.33
CA GLU A 361 17.08 -16.23 20.44
C GLU A 361 16.51 -15.06 19.62
N ARG A 362 16.78 -13.82 20.06
CA ARG A 362 16.24 -12.57 19.50
C ARG A 362 17.30 -11.47 19.49
N LEU A 363 17.00 -10.35 18.81
CA LEU A 363 17.85 -9.16 18.81
C LEU A 363 17.94 -8.56 20.22
N LYS A 364 19.08 -7.92 20.49
CA LYS A 364 19.29 -7.16 21.74
C LYS A 364 18.51 -5.84 21.68
N LYS A 365 18.17 -5.30 22.86
CA LYS A 365 17.58 -3.95 22.98
C LYS A 365 18.51 -2.91 22.32
N PRO A 366 18.02 -2.08 21.39
CA PRO A 366 18.79 -0.96 20.86
C PRO A 366 19.20 0.03 21.96
N GLU A 367 20.30 0.74 21.75
CA GLU A 367 20.70 1.84 22.63
C GLU A 367 19.67 2.98 22.55
N GLY A 368 19.34 3.60 23.67
CA GLY A 368 18.30 4.64 23.74
C GLY A 368 16.86 4.13 23.56
N CYS A 369 16.62 2.83 23.40
CA CYS A 369 15.26 2.29 23.36
C CYS A 369 14.64 2.21 24.76
N PRO A 370 13.45 2.81 24.98
CA PRO A 370 12.73 2.69 26.25
C PRO A 370 12.42 1.25 26.61
N ASP A 371 12.53 0.90 27.88
CA ASP A 371 12.26 -0.46 28.34
C ASP A 371 10.82 -0.88 28.08
N SER A 372 9.87 0.06 28.21
CA SER A 372 8.46 -0.17 27.92
C SER A 372 8.23 -0.62 26.46
N ILE A 373 8.82 0.07 25.50
CA ILE A 373 8.79 -0.30 24.08
C ILE A 373 9.48 -1.66 23.87
N PHE A 374 10.63 -1.90 24.49
CA PHE A 374 11.31 -3.19 24.34
C PHE A 374 10.50 -4.35 24.94
N GLN A 375 9.71 -4.14 26.00
CA GLN A 375 8.77 -5.16 26.49
C GLN A 375 7.67 -5.46 25.48
N ILE A 376 7.16 -4.45 24.76
CA ILE A 376 6.21 -4.65 23.65
C ILE A 376 6.87 -5.48 22.54
N MET A 377 8.09 -5.14 22.11
CA MET A 377 8.85 -5.94 21.14
C MET A 377 8.96 -7.40 21.62
N ARG A 378 9.27 -7.59 22.92
CA ARG A 378 9.38 -8.91 23.54
C ARG A 378 8.13 -9.76 23.45
N LYS A 379 6.97 -9.15 23.67
CA LYS A 379 5.69 -9.83 23.51
C LYS A 379 5.38 -10.13 22.05
N CYS A 380 5.68 -9.21 21.14
CA CYS A 380 5.34 -9.36 19.73
C CYS A 380 6.15 -10.44 19.01
N TRP A 381 7.38 -10.77 19.44
CA TRP A 381 8.21 -11.82 18.82
C TRP A 381 8.33 -13.12 19.63
N GLU A 382 7.37 -13.41 20.51
CA GLU A 382 7.30 -14.67 21.25
C GLU A 382 7.39 -15.90 20.33
N GLN A 383 7.99 -16.99 20.82
CA GLN A 383 8.19 -18.20 20.02
C GLN A 383 6.85 -18.82 19.63
N ASN A 384 5.93 -18.94 20.59
CA ASN A 384 4.57 -19.38 20.34
C ASN A 384 3.73 -18.19 19.81
N PRO A 385 3.11 -18.29 18.62
CA PRO A 385 2.25 -17.24 18.08
C PRO A 385 1.10 -16.84 19.00
N ASP A 386 0.57 -17.76 19.80
CA ASP A 386 -0.55 -17.51 20.71
C ASP A 386 -0.16 -16.61 21.89
N ASN A 387 1.13 -16.58 22.24
CA ASN A 387 1.65 -15.71 23.30
C ASN A 387 1.95 -14.29 22.81
N ARG A 388 1.92 -14.06 21.49
CA ARG A 388 2.15 -12.73 20.92
C ARG A 388 0.92 -11.87 21.14
N PHE A 389 1.12 -10.56 21.25
CA PHE A 389 0.00 -9.62 21.18
C PHE A 389 -0.74 -9.70 19.83
N SER A 390 -1.99 -9.26 19.81
CA SER A 390 -2.68 -8.79 18.62
C SER A 390 -2.30 -7.35 18.33
N MET A 391 -2.51 -6.86 17.12
CA MET A 391 -2.17 -5.45 16.83
C MET A 391 -3.01 -4.45 17.62
N SER A 392 -4.24 -4.79 18.00
CA SER A 392 -5.05 -3.95 18.91
C SER A 392 -4.43 -3.86 20.31
N GLU A 393 -3.89 -4.97 20.83
CA GLU A 393 -3.13 -4.94 22.09
C GLU A 393 -1.85 -4.11 21.94
N VAL A 394 -1.14 -4.22 20.81
CA VAL A 394 0.07 -3.42 20.55
C VAL A 394 -0.24 -1.92 20.49
N VAL A 395 -1.28 -1.51 19.76
CA VAL A 395 -1.71 -0.11 19.67
C VAL A 395 -2.00 0.42 21.07
N LYS A 396 -2.81 -0.30 21.85
CA LYS A 396 -3.13 0.08 23.22
C LYS A 396 -1.88 0.22 24.09
N GLN A 397 -0.94 -0.73 24.03
CA GLN A 397 0.28 -0.67 24.84
C GLN A 397 1.19 0.51 24.46
N ILE A 398 1.25 0.90 23.18
CA ILE A 398 2.01 2.08 22.77
C ILE A 398 1.29 3.37 23.23
N GLU A 399 -0.04 3.42 23.12
CA GLU A 399 -0.84 4.53 23.65
C GLU A 399 -0.65 4.69 25.17
N ASP A 400 -0.70 3.58 25.92
CA ASP A 400 -0.41 3.58 27.36
C ASP A 400 0.98 4.19 27.63
N VAL A 401 2.03 3.82 26.86
CA VAL A 401 3.38 4.40 27.03
C VAL A 401 3.39 5.91 26.83
N ILE A 402 2.70 6.40 25.80
CA ILE A 402 2.59 7.83 25.49
C ILE A 402 1.86 8.58 26.61
N GLU A 403 0.76 8.03 27.13
CA GLU A 403 -0.01 8.64 28.21
C GLU A 403 0.79 8.74 29.52
N HIS A 404 1.61 7.73 29.82
CA HIS A 404 2.49 7.76 30.99
C HIS A 404 3.59 8.81 30.84
N ALA A 405 4.23 8.91 29.67
CA ALA A 405 5.26 9.92 29.39
C ALA A 405 4.72 11.35 29.57
N HIS A 406 3.56 11.67 28.99
CA HIS A 406 2.91 12.98 29.15
C HIS A 406 2.52 13.30 30.59
N SER A 407 2.11 12.28 31.36
CA SER A 407 1.75 12.45 32.77
C SER A 407 2.97 12.78 33.61
N GLU A 408 4.10 12.10 33.37
CA GLU A 408 5.38 12.38 34.04
C GLU A 408 5.90 13.79 33.70
N GLU A 409 5.85 14.19 32.42
CA GLU A 409 6.23 15.54 32.00
C GLU A 409 5.37 16.63 32.64
N SER A 410 4.05 16.42 32.70
CA SER A 410 3.11 17.36 33.33
C SER A 410 3.38 17.50 34.83
N GLU A 411 3.69 16.40 35.51
CA GLU A 411 4.05 16.44 36.93
C GLU A 411 5.38 17.17 37.17
N VAL A 412 6.40 16.90 36.34
CA VAL A 412 7.68 17.60 36.40
C VAL A 412 7.48 19.10 36.16
N GLN A 413 6.72 19.50 35.15
CA GLN A 413 6.44 20.90 34.85
C GLN A 413 5.68 21.60 35.99
N SER A 414 4.74 20.90 36.63
CA SER A 414 4.01 21.42 37.80
C SER A 414 4.93 21.67 39.00
N ARG A 415 5.83 20.72 39.29
CA ARG A 415 6.85 20.86 40.33
C ARG A 415 7.81 22.01 40.00
N LEU A 416 8.19 22.14 38.73
CA LEU A 416 9.04 23.22 38.22
C LEU A 416 8.39 24.60 38.46
N ASN A 417 7.13 24.76 38.05
CA ASN A 417 6.38 26.01 38.21
C ASN A 417 6.21 26.38 39.69
N THR A 418 5.95 25.38 40.55
CA THR A 418 5.85 25.58 42.01
C THR A 418 7.19 26.03 42.61
N ALA A 419 8.30 25.43 42.16
CA ALA A 419 9.64 25.80 42.61
C ALA A 419 10.02 27.22 42.16
N VAL A 420 9.72 27.59 40.91
CA VAL A 420 9.95 28.95 40.38
C VAL A 420 9.14 29.99 41.16
N HIS A 421 7.84 29.75 41.39
CA HIS A 421 6.99 30.67 42.17
C HIS A 421 7.43 30.82 43.62
N SER A 422 7.99 29.75 44.20
CA SER A 422 8.55 29.79 45.56
C SER A 422 9.85 30.59 45.60
N ALA A 423 10.71 30.45 44.58
CA ALA A 423 11.95 31.23 44.45
C ALA A 423 11.69 32.72 44.17
N GLU A 424 10.70 33.07 43.35
CA GLU A 424 10.33 34.47 43.08
C GLU A 424 9.75 35.18 44.31
N LYS A 425 9.14 34.44 45.24
CA LYS A 425 8.65 34.98 46.52
C LYS A 425 9.75 35.15 47.58
N ALA A 426 10.88 34.45 47.45
CA ALA A 426 12.03 34.60 48.34
C ALA A 426 12.78 35.90 47.98
N SER A 427 12.30 37.03 48.51
CA SER A 427 12.77 38.37 48.15
C SER A 427 14.04 38.81 48.90
N SER A 428 14.71 37.95 49.68
CA SER A 428 15.97 38.27 50.34
C SER A 428 16.97 37.10 50.31
N LYS A 429 18.27 37.44 50.38
CA LYS A 429 19.38 36.48 50.33
C LYS A 429 19.42 35.53 51.53
N ASP A 430 18.75 35.89 52.63
CA ASP A 430 18.65 35.10 53.85
C ASP A 430 17.55 34.02 53.77
N ASP A 431 16.56 34.18 52.88
CA ASP A 431 15.44 33.24 52.70
C ASP A 431 15.78 32.02 51.81
N LEU A 432 16.80 32.13 50.96
CA LEU A 432 17.30 31.02 50.14
C LEU A 432 18.01 29.95 50.98
N ASP A 433 18.48 30.33 52.18
CA ASP A 433 19.14 29.41 53.10
C ASP A 433 18.15 28.56 53.94
N ASP A 434 16.86 28.89 53.95
CA ASP A 434 15.80 28.12 54.63
C ASP A 434 15.08 27.11 53.71
N LEU A 435 15.45 27.06 52.42
CA LEU A 435 14.95 26.02 51.50
C LEU A 435 15.53 24.65 51.87
N ASN A 436 14.65 23.65 51.95
CA ASN A 436 15.07 22.27 52.19
C ASN A 436 16.04 21.79 51.09
N GLU A 437 16.94 20.89 51.46
CA GLU A 437 18.02 20.38 50.61
C GLU A 437 17.52 19.93 49.20
N PRO A 438 16.37 19.21 49.08
CA PRO A 438 15.79 18.86 47.79
C PRO A 438 15.42 20.07 46.90
N SER A 439 14.86 21.13 47.47
CA SER A 439 14.51 22.35 46.73
C SER A 439 15.75 23.11 46.25
N ARG A 440 16.84 23.11 47.03
CA ARG A 440 18.12 23.70 46.61
C ARG A 440 18.77 22.93 45.47
N ILE A 441 18.76 21.59 45.55
CA ILE A 441 19.26 20.72 44.46
C ILE A 441 18.45 20.98 43.18
N LEU A 442 17.11 21.03 43.29
CA LEU A 442 16.24 21.22 42.13
C LEU A 442 16.45 22.59 41.49
N ILE A 443 16.56 23.67 42.27
CA ILE A 443 16.86 25.01 41.76
C ILE A 443 18.26 25.07 41.14
N SER A 444 19.25 24.41 41.74
CA SER A 444 20.61 24.32 41.19
C SER A 444 20.64 23.56 39.85
N GLN A 445 19.91 22.45 39.75
CA GLN A 445 19.75 21.68 38.51
C GLN A 445 18.99 22.47 37.43
N LEU A 446 17.97 23.24 37.83
CA LEU A 446 17.22 24.15 36.95
C LEU A 446 18.11 25.29 36.42
N MET A 447 18.89 25.94 37.27
CA MET A 447 19.84 26.96 36.83
C MET A 447 20.88 26.37 35.89
N PHE A 448 21.37 25.16 36.17
CA PHE A 448 22.32 24.47 35.29
C PHE A 448 21.70 24.11 33.94
N TYR A 449 20.45 23.66 33.92
CA TYR A 449 19.71 23.34 32.70
C TYR A 449 19.39 24.61 31.87
N ILE A 450 18.90 25.67 32.51
CA ILE A 450 18.62 26.97 31.86
C ILE A 450 19.89 27.58 31.27
N LEU A 451 21.03 27.47 31.96
CA LEU A 451 22.32 27.93 31.46
C LEU A 451 22.80 27.08 30.26
N LYS A 452 22.61 25.77 30.28
CA LYS A 452 22.94 24.88 29.14
C LYS A 452 22.05 25.11 27.91
N VAL A 453 20.77 25.38 28.11
CA VAL A 453 19.80 25.58 27.01
C VAL A 453 19.91 26.98 26.40
N ASN A 454 20.15 28.02 27.20
CA ASN A 454 20.24 29.39 26.69
C ASN A 454 21.66 29.84 26.28
N PHE A 455 22.71 29.14 26.72
CA PHE A 455 24.10 29.45 26.37
C PHE A 455 24.90 28.20 25.96
N PRO A 456 24.57 27.55 24.83
CA PRO A 456 25.23 26.31 24.41
C PRO A 456 26.73 26.47 24.05
N ASP A 457 27.22 27.70 23.85
CA ASP A 457 28.58 27.96 23.32
C ASP A 457 29.64 28.39 24.35
N GLN A 458 29.37 28.35 25.66
CA GLN A 458 30.37 28.76 26.66
C GLN A 458 31.31 27.64 27.14
N GLU A 459 31.02 26.36 26.86
CA GLU A 459 31.94 25.26 27.21
C GLU A 459 33.11 25.09 26.21
N LYS A 460 32.98 25.58 24.98
CA LYS A 460 34.09 25.53 23.99
C LYS A 460 35.17 26.60 24.19
N ALA A 461 34.94 27.60 25.04
CA ALA A 461 35.89 28.67 25.29
C ALA A 461 36.89 28.37 26.43
N LYS A 462 36.78 27.21 27.12
CA LYS A 462 37.69 26.82 28.21
C LYS A 462 38.70 25.72 27.87
N GLU A 463 38.61 25.10 26.69
CA GLU A 463 39.62 24.14 26.22
C GLU A 463 40.66 24.77 25.27
N ALA A 464 40.60 26.09 25.05
CA ALA A 464 41.54 26.83 24.20
C ALA A 464 42.32 27.94 24.95
N SER A 465 42.51 27.80 26.27
CA SER A 465 43.38 28.68 27.08
C SER A 465 44.40 27.88 27.88
#